data_AF-A0A522SAC1-F1
#
_entry.id   AF-A0A522SAC1-F1
#
_cell.length_a   1.000
_cell.length_b   1.000
_cell.length_c   1.000
_cell.angle_alpha   90.00
_cell.angle_beta   90.00
_cell.angle_gamma   90.00
#
_symmetry.space_group_name_H-M   'P 1'
#
loop_
_entity.id
_entity.type
_entity.pdbx_description
1 polymer ?
#
loop_
_entity_poly.entity_id
_entity_poly.type
_entity_poly.pdbx_seq_one_letter_code
_entity_poly.pdbx_strand_id
1 'polypeptide(L)'
;MRSPAAAPTTVEAAETAAPYVLPVSNLAQLADSAGLQWVGSDADKVAAAQAAIAAEANPIHVPRKPQAAPVLDESALILVETAKDLGAVKLPFEQGSSAH
;
A
#
# COMPACT_ATOMS: atom_id res chain seq x y z
N MET A 1 -4.69 40.17 -10.85
CA MET A 1 -5.40 39.65 -9.67
C MET A 1 -4.62 38.42 -9.21
N ARG A 2 -3.95 38.47 -8.04
CA ARG A 2 -3.04 37.41 -7.56
C ARG A 2 -3.76 36.64 -6.45
N SER A 3 -4.11 35.37 -6.69
CA SER A 3 -4.69 34.49 -5.67
C SER A 3 -3.65 34.12 -4.61
N PRO A 4 -4.00 34.08 -3.31
CA PRO A 4 -3.06 33.63 -2.29
C PRO A 4 -2.95 32.10 -2.34
N ALA A 5 -1.72 31.59 -2.35
CA ALA A 5 -1.43 30.17 -2.21
C ALA A 5 -1.79 29.71 -0.79
N ALA A 6 -2.52 28.60 -0.68
CA ALA A 6 -2.87 27.98 0.59
C ALA A 6 -1.60 27.44 1.27
N ALA A 7 -1.41 27.81 2.55
CA ALA A 7 -0.33 27.31 3.38
C ALA A 7 -0.55 25.83 3.76
N PRO A 8 0.50 25.02 3.91
CA PRO A 8 0.37 23.62 4.31
C PRO A 8 -0.16 23.53 5.75
N THR A 9 -1.33 22.93 5.91
CA THR A 9 -1.88 22.56 7.21
C THR A 9 -0.96 21.54 7.85
N THR A 10 -0.30 21.91 8.95
CA THR A 10 0.45 20.96 9.77
C THR A 10 -0.55 19.95 10.33
N VAL A 11 -0.47 18.71 9.85
CA VAL A 11 -1.24 17.60 10.43
C VAL A 11 -0.62 17.33 11.79
N GLU A 12 -1.37 17.63 12.85
CA GLU A 12 -0.98 17.31 14.22
C GLU A 12 -0.72 15.81 14.28
N ALA A 13 0.51 15.44 14.63
CA ALA A 13 0.93 14.05 14.66
C ALA A 13 0.06 13.32 15.68
N ALA A 14 -0.78 12.40 15.19
CA ALA A 14 -1.62 11.57 16.05
C ALA A 14 -0.73 10.84 17.07
N GLU A 15 -1.14 10.91 18.35
CA GLU A 15 -0.44 10.25 19.44
C GLU A 15 -0.32 8.76 19.15
N THR A 16 0.90 8.22 19.20
CA THR A 16 1.15 6.82 18.86
C THR A 16 0.46 5.94 19.90
N ALA A 17 -0.54 5.17 19.48
CA ALA A 17 -1.24 4.24 20.35
C ALA A 17 -0.25 3.23 20.96
N ALA A 18 -0.36 3.01 22.27
CA ALA A 18 0.45 2.02 22.96
C ALA A 18 0.20 0.61 22.39
N PRO A 19 1.23 -0.25 22.31
CA PRO A 19 1.06 -1.61 21.84
C PRO A 19 0.16 -2.40 22.81
N TYR A 20 -0.85 -3.06 22.26
CA TYR A 20 -1.75 -3.91 23.02
C TYR A 20 -1.08 -5.26 23.35
N VAL A 21 -1.08 -5.63 24.64
CA VAL A 21 -0.58 -6.92 25.12
C VAL A 21 -1.76 -7.78 25.56
N LEU A 22 -1.93 -8.94 24.92
CA LEU A 22 -3.00 -9.88 25.25
C LEU A 22 -2.71 -10.56 26.61
N PRO A 23 -3.60 -10.47 27.61
CA PRO A 23 -3.36 -11.05 28.94
C PRO A 23 -3.68 -12.55 28.97
N VAL A 24 -2.84 -13.37 28.32
CA VAL A 24 -3.07 -14.81 28.12
C VAL A 24 -3.29 -15.56 29.44
N SER A 25 -2.55 -15.23 30.51
CA SER A 25 -2.71 -15.89 31.82
C SER A 25 -4.10 -15.67 32.43
N ASN A 26 -4.64 -14.46 32.33
CA ASN A 26 -5.99 -14.15 32.84
C ASN A 26 -7.06 -14.88 32.03
N LEU A 27 -6.86 -14.93 30.72
CA LEU A 27 -7.78 -15.60 29.81
C LEU A 27 -7.77 -17.14 30.02
N ALA A 28 -6.61 -17.73 30.31
CA ALA A 28 -6.50 -19.14 30.67
C ALA A 28 -7.22 -19.46 32.00
N GLN A 29 -7.04 -18.63 33.04
CA GLN A 29 -7.75 -18.77 34.31
C GLN A 29 -9.27 -18.63 34.16
N LEU A 30 -9.71 -17.72 33.29
CA LEU A 30 -11.12 -17.52 33.00
C LEU A 30 -11.73 -18.78 32.33
N ALA A 31 -11.03 -19.38 31.37
CA ALA A 31 -11.47 -20.62 30.73
C ALA A 31 -11.56 -21.76 31.75
N ASP A 32 -10.55 -21.93 32.60
CA ASP A 32 -10.51 -22.95 33.66
C ASP A 32 -11.70 -22.79 34.64
N SER A 33 -11.96 -21.56 35.08
CA SER A 33 -13.10 -21.24 35.96
C SER A 33 -14.46 -21.53 35.31
N ALA A 34 -14.53 -21.50 33.98
CA ALA A 34 -15.71 -21.86 33.21
C ALA A 34 -15.79 -23.36 32.88
N GLY A 35 -14.85 -24.18 33.36
CA GLY A 35 -14.74 -25.60 33.03
C GLY A 35 -14.32 -25.88 31.59
N LEU A 36 -13.71 -24.89 30.93
CA LEU A 36 -13.24 -24.96 29.55
C LEU A 36 -11.72 -25.07 29.53
N GLN A 37 -11.20 -25.87 28.60
CA GLN A 37 -9.75 -25.96 28.38
C GLN A 37 -9.32 -25.03 27.26
N TRP A 38 -8.40 -24.12 27.56
CA TRP A 38 -7.73 -23.31 26.55
C TRP A 38 -6.83 -24.21 25.69
N VAL A 39 -7.07 -24.28 24.38
CA VAL A 39 -6.24 -25.04 23.44
C VAL A 39 -5.42 -24.06 22.60
N GLY A 40 -4.11 -24.03 22.82
CA GLY A 40 -3.19 -23.13 22.13
C GLY A 40 -1.73 -23.54 22.36
N SER A 41 -0.79 -22.76 21.82
CA SER A 41 0.64 -22.95 22.12
C SER A 41 0.96 -22.46 23.54
N ASP A 42 1.85 -23.17 24.22
CA ASP A 42 2.40 -22.82 25.54
C ASP A 42 2.87 -21.35 25.59
N ALA A 43 2.39 -20.61 26.59
CA ALA A 43 2.60 -19.16 26.68
C ALA A 43 4.08 -18.79 26.85
N ASP A 44 4.84 -19.56 27.63
CA ASP A 44 6.26 -19.32 27.83
C ASP A 44 7.04 -19.55 26.54
N LYS A 45 6.67 -20.56 25.75
CA LYS A 45 7.27 -20.83 24.45
C LYS A 45 6.98 -19.73 23.43
N VAL A 46 5.74 -19.23 23.41
CA VAL A 46 5.37 -18.11 22.53
C VAL A 46 6.12 -16.84 22.92
N ALA A 47 6.22 -16.53 24.22
CA ALA A 47 6.96 -15.37 24.71
C ALA A 47 8.45 -15.46 24.35
N ALA A 48 9.06 -16.64 24.51
CA ALA A 48 10.44 -16.88 24.10
C ALA A 48 10.65 -16.70 22.58
N ALA A 49 9.72 -17.21 21.76
CA ALA A 49 9.78 -17.04 20.30
C ALA A 49 9.65 -15.57 19.88
N GLN A 50 8.72 -14.83 20.49
CA GLN A 50 8.57 -13.39 20.24
C GLN A 50 9.82 -12.61 20.65
N ALA A 51 10.42 -12.93 21.79
CA ALA A 51 11.67 -12.31 22.23
C ALA A 51 12.82 -12.60 21.25
N ALA A 52 12.91 -13.83 20.72
CA ALA A 52 13.91 -14.18 19.72
C ALA A 52 13.71 -13.40 18.40
N ILE A 53 12.46 -13.25 17.94
CA ILE A 53 12.13 -12.45 16.74
C ILE A 53 12.47 -10.97 16.97
N ALA A 54 12.13 -10.42 18.14
CA ALA A 54 12.42 -9.03 18.46
C ALA A 54 13.92 -8.74 18.62
N ALA A 55 14.71 -9.75 19.02
CA ALA A 55 16.15 -9.64 19.13
C ALA A 55 16.88 -9.77 17.78
N GLU A 56 16.18 -10.17 16.72
CA GLU A 56 16.80 -10.29 15.39
C GLU A 56 17.20 -8.90 14.85
N ALA A 57 18.48 -8.77 14.50
CA ALA A 57 19.00 -7.51 14.00
C ALA A 57 18.46 -7.23 12.60
N ASN A 58 17.88 -6.04 12.40
CA ASN A 58 17.31 -5.67 11.11
C ASN A 58 18.41 -5.72 10.03
N PRO A 59 18.14 -6.31 8.85
CA PRO A 59 19.13 -6.37 7.78
C PRO A 59 19.61 -4.97 7.40
N ILE A 60 20.87 -4.89 6.97
CA ILE A 60 21.49 -3.62 6.56
C ILE A 60 20.69 -3.05 5.39
N HIS A 61 19.98 -1.96 5.64
CA HIS A 61 19.24 -1.26 4.59
C HIS A 61 20.22 -0.40 3.77
N VAL A 62 20.42 -0.75 2.50
CA VAL A 62 21.22 0.04 1.56
C VAL A 62 20.27 0.88 0.70
N PRO A 63 20.17 2.21 0.92
CA PRO A 63 19.31 3.05 0.11
C PRO A 63 19.77 3.02 -1.36
N ARG A 64 18.87 2.63 -2.26
CA ARG A 64 19.13 2.74 -3.70
C ARG A 64 19.19 4.22 -4.08
N LYS A 65 20.18 4.60 -4.89
CA LYS A 65 20.20 5.93 -5.51
C LYS A 65 18.91 6.12 -6.33
N PRO A 66 18.10 7.16 -6.07
CA PRO A 66 16.92 7.44 -6.88
C PRO A 66 17.36 7.66 -8.33
N GLN A 67 16.60 7.09 -9.28
CA GLN A 67 16.80 7.40 -10.69
C GLN A 67 16.56 8.89 -10.91
N ALA A 68 17.37 9.52 -11.76
CA ALA A 68 17.12 10.90 -12.14
C ALA A 68 15.70 11.03 -12.72
N ALA A 69 14.97 12.06 -12.30
CA ALA A 69 13.66 12.34 -12.85
C ALA A 69 13.79 12.57 -14.37
N PRO A 70 12.88 12.01 -15.19
CA PRO A 70 12.87 12.33 -16.62
C PRO A 70 12.68 13.84 -16.79
N VAL A 71 13.40 14.43 -17.76
CA VAL A 71 13.20 15.83 -18.13
C VAL A 71 11.82 15.92 -18.78
N LEU A 72 10.92 16.69 -18.17
CA LEU A 72 9.60 16.95 -18.72
C LEU A 72 9.71 18.04 -19.79
N ASP A 73 9.00 17.88 -20.90
CA ASP A 73 8.83 18.96 -21.87
C ASP A 73 7.90 20.02 -21.26
N GLU A 74 8.35 21.27 -21.21
CA GLU A 74 7.56 22.41 -20.70
C GLU A 74 6.69 23.04 -21.79
N SER A 75 6.65 22.45 -22.98
CA SER A 75 5.72 22.87 -24.03
C SER A 75 4.27 22.63 -23.58
N ALA A 76 3.40 23.58 -23.92
CA ALA A 76 1.98 23.46 -23.62
C ALA A 76 1.41 22.24 -24.36
N LEU A 77 0.82 21.30 -23.60
CA LEU A 77 0.17 20.12 -24.18
C LEU A 77 -0.93 20.56 -25.16
N ILE A 78 -0.80 20.13 -26.41
CA ILE A 78 -1.80 20.38 -27.45
C ILE A 78 -2.76 19.19 -27.47
N LEU A 79 -4.04 19.45 -27.15
CA LEU A 79 -5.10 18.46 -27.33
C LEU A 79 -5.33 18.24 -28.82
N VAL A 80 -4.81 17.13 -29.36
CA VAL A 80 -5.13 16.69 -30.72
C VAL A 80 -6.34 15.77 -30.61
N GLU A 81 -7.53 16.33 -30.75
CA GLU A 81 -8.73 15.50 -30.92
C GLU A 81 -8.57 14.69 -32.20
N THR A 82 -8.51 13.37 -32.08
CA THR A 82 -8.47 12.44 -33.20
C THR A 82 -9.83 12.35 -33.89
N ALA A 83 -10.44 13.49 -34.25
CA ALA A 83 -11.61 13.56 -35.12
C ALA A 83 -11.22 13.26 -36.58
N LYS A 84 -10.38 12.24 -36.78
CA LYS A 84 -10.16 11.64 -38.08
C LYS A 84 -11.43 10.84 -38.35
N ASP A 85 -12.26 11.31 -39.29
CA ASP A 85 -13.43 10.58 -39.74
C ASP A 85 -12.98 9.21 -40.30
N LEU A 86 -13.18 8.15 -39.50
CA LEU A 86 -12.76 6.80 -39.85
C LEU A 86 -13.59 6.20 -40.98
N GLY A 87 -14.79 6.74 -41.25
CA GLY A 87 -15.61 6.33 -42.39
C GLY A 87 -15.00 6.73 -43.75
N ALA A 88 -14.15 7.76 -43.76
CA ALA A 88 -13.42 8.21 -44.95
C ALA A 88 -12.03 7.55 -45.11
N VAL A 89 -11.60 6.73 -44.15
CA VAL A 89 -10.28 6.07 -44.17
C VAL A 89 -10.44 4.65 -44.69
N LYS A 90 -9.96 4.39 -45.91
CA LYS A 90 -9.98 3.03 -46.47
C LYS A 90 -8.96 2.14 -45.77
N LEU A 91 -9.45 1.17 -45.01
CA LEU A 91 -8.61 0.25 -44.22
C LEU A 91 -8.12 -0.92 -45.08
N PRO A 92 -6.87 -1.40 -44.87
CA PRO A 92 -6.23 -2.39 -45.73
C PRO A 92 -6.90 -3.78 -45.75
N PHE A 93 -7.84 -4.05 -44.83
CA PHE A 93 -8.59 -5.31 -44.75
C PHE A 93 -9.97 -5.27 -45.42
N GLU A 94 -10.45 -4.12 -45.89
CA GLU A 94 -11.76 -4.01 -46.57
C GLU A 94 -11.81 -4.66 -47.96
N GLN A 95 -10.67 -5.12 -48.50
CA GLN A 95 -10.62 -5.81 -49.80
C GLN A 95 -11.12 -7.27 -49.73
N GLY A 96 -11.60 -7.75 -48.58
CA GLY A 96 -11.96 -9.16 -48.37
C GLY A 96 -13.42 -9.48 -48.00
N SER A 97 -14.31 -8.52 -47.72
CA SER A 97 -15.68 -8.83 -47.28
C SER A 97 -16.72 -8.59 -48.37
N SER A 98 -16.86 -9.58 -49.25
CA SER A 98 -18.09 -9.85 -50.00
C SER A 98 -18.38 -11.35 -49.87
N ALA A 99 -19.24 -11.72 -48.90
CA ALA A 99 -20.06 -12.94 -48.81
C ALA A 99 -20.37 -13.30 -47.35
N HIS A 100 -21.55 -12.92 -46.86
CA HIS A 100 -22.67 -13.84 -46.56
C HIS A 100 -23.91 -13.01 -46.18
#